data_AF-E0Q4D8-F1
#
_entry.id   AF-E0Q4D8-F1
#
_cell.length_a   1.000
_cell.length_b   1.000
_cell.length_c   1.000
_cell.angle_alpha   90.00
_cell.angle_beta   90.00
_cell.angle_gamma   90.00
#
_symmetry.space_group_name_H-M   'P 1'
#
loop_
_entity.id
_entity.type
_entity.pdbx_description
1 polymer ?
#
loop_
_entity_poly.entity_id
_entity_poly.type
_entity_poly.pdbx_seq_one_letter_code
_entity_poly.pdbx_strand_id
1 'polypeptide(L)'
;SVKVELYKDGVATGQVQELTKANNWTASFEKQPVSATLGGEAHQYTVKEVGEILNNIQVTGKWYGVGYAGSMKEGFTITNKEKTPWAPMIPPTRDVKVTKEWQDSDGNKIDAPVDSVTVELYKDGAATGQVQELTKDNNWTASFEQLPVSATLGGEAHQYTVKEVGETSNSILLAGKWYGVGYAGSMK
;
A
#
# COMPACT_ATOMS: atom_id res chain seq x y z
N SER A 1 7.74 5.12 -24.98
CA SER A 1 6.68 6.13 -25.09
C SER A 1 6.22 6.47 -23.68
N VAL A 2 5.42 7.52 -23.53
CA VAL A 2 4.69 7.81 -22.29
C VAL A 2 3.22 8.00 -22.62
N LYS A 3 2.34 7.77 -21.64
CA LYS A 3 0.91 7.95 -21.81
C LYS A 3 0.43 9.08 -20.91
N VAL A 4 -0.48 9.89 -21.41
CA VAL A 4 -1.03 11.06 -20.71
C VAL A 4 -2.54 10.90 -20.67
N GLU A 5 -3.14 11.09 -19.50
CA GLU A 5 -4.57 11.06 -19.28
C GLU A 5 -5.11 12.47 -19.03
N LEU A 6 -6.29 12.75 -19.60
CA LEU A 6 -7.03 13.98 -19.39
C LEU A 6 -7.88 13.88 -18.12
N TYR A 7 -7.84 14.93 -17.31
CA TYR A 7 -8.68 15.11 -16.12
C TYR A 7 -9.64 16.28 -16.35
N LYS A 8 -10.87 16.14 -15.87
CA LYS A 8 -11.91 17.15 -15.88
C LYS A 8 -12.37 17.41 -14.46
N ASP A 9 -12.25 18.66 -14.00
CA ASP A 9 -12.59 19.11 -12.65
C ASP A 9 -11.92 18.24 -11.56
N GLY A 10 -10.67 17.84 -11.81
CA GLY A 10 -9.89 16.98 -10.91
C GLY A 10 -10.18 15.49 -11.01
N VAL A 11 -11.15 15.07 -11.84
CA VAL A 11 -11.53 13.66 -12.02
C VAL A 11 -10.99 13.11 -13.35
N ALA A 12 -10.45 11.90 -13.34
CA ALA A 12 -9.95 11.23 -14.53
C ALA A 12 -11.08 10.99 -15.55
N THR A 13 -10.83 11.28 -16.82
CA THR A 13 -11.83 11.09 -17.89
C THR A 13 -11.75 9.71 -18.55
N GLY A 14 -10.67 8.95 -18.33
CA GLY A 14 -10.35 7.74 -19.07
C GLY A 14 -9.81 7.98 -20.48
N GLN A 15 -9.77 9.23 -20.96
CA GLN A 15 -9.17 9.56 -22.25
C GLN A 15 -7.64 9.60 -22.11
N VAL A 16 -6.96 8.72 -22.84
CA VAL A 16 -5.50 8.59 -22.80
C VAL A 16 -4.92 8.83 -24.19
N GLN A 17 -3.84 9.61 -24.24
CA GLN A 17 -3.03 9.82 -25.43
C GLN A 17 -1.60 9.30 -25.20
N GLU A 18 -0.99 8.75 -26.25
CA GLU A 18 0.39 8.28 -26.19
C GLU A 18 1.33 9.30 -26.83
N LEU A 19 2.33 9.75 -26.08
CA LEU A 19 3.42 10.59 -26.57
C LEU A 19 4.62 9.70 -26.94
N THR A 20 5.10 9.87 -28.16
CA THR A 20 6.16 9.06 -28.75
C THR A 20 7.13 9.94 -29.51
N LYS A 21 8.29 9.39 -29.87
CA LYS A 21 9.18 10.06 -30.81
C LYS A 21 8.50 10.31 -32.17
N ALA A 22 7.61 9.42 -32.61
CA ALA A 22 6.97 9.50 -33.93
C ALA A 22 6.00 10.67 -34.05
N ASN A 23 5.32 11.07 -32.97
CA ASN A 23 4.46 12.26 -32.93
C ASN A 23 5.15 13.49 -32.34
N ASN A 24 6.49 13.49 -32.34
CA ASN A 24 7.30 14.57 -31.76
C ASN A 24 6.94 14.90 -30.31
N TRP A 25 6.48 13.91 -29.55
CA TRP A 25 6.03 14.05 -28.17
C TRP A 25 4.87 15.06 -28.00
N THR A 26 3.98 15.14 -28.98
CA THR A 26 2.77 15.98 -28.92
C THR A 26 1.49 15.18 -29.14
N ALA A 27 0.40 15.61 -28.51
CA ALA A 27 -0.95 15.07 -28.70
C ALA A 27 -2.00 16.13 -28.35
N SER A 28 -3.24 15.93 -28.83
CA SER A 28 -4.40 16.78 -28.54
C SER A 28 -5.55 15.97 -27.95
N PHE A 29 -6.31 16.61 -27.07
CA PHE A 29 -7.64 16.15 -26.66
C PHE A 29 -8.67 17.08 -27.28
N GLU A 30 -9.38 16.61 -28.30
CA GLU A 30 -10.27 17.46 -29.09
C GLU A 30 -11.72 17.37 -28.59
N LYS A 31 -12.51 18.40 -28.89
CA LYS A 31 -13.97 18.43 -28.69
C LYS A 31 -14.42 18.16 -27.25
N GLN A 32 -13.64 18.64 -26.29
CA GLN A 32 -14.01 18.57 -24.87
C GLN A 32 -15.13 19.60 -24.58
N PRO A 33 -16.16 19.24 -23.80
CA PRO A 33 -17.24 20.16 -23.46
C PRO A 33 -16.72 21.32 -22.61
N VAL A 34 -17.20 22.53 -22.89
CA VAL A 34 -16.84 23.73 -22.13
C VAL A 34 -17.46 23.71 -20.74
N SER A 35 -18.72 23.31 -20.61
CA SER A 35 -19.50 23.28 -19.36
C SER A 35 -20.54 22.15 -19.41
N ALA A 36 -21.09 21.77 -18.25
CA ALA A 36 -22.12 20.74 -18.17
C ALA A 36 -23.47 21.18 -18.77
N THR A 37 -23.76 22.48 -18.73
CA THR A 37 -24.98 23.10 -19.24
C THR A 37 -24.65 24.37 -20.03
N LEU A 38 -25.55 24.79 -20.92
CA LEU A 38 -25.39 26.02 -21.68
C LEU A 38 -25.33 27.23 -20.72
N GLY A 39 -24.22 27.95 -20.72
CA GLY A 39 -23.98 29.10 -19.83
C GLY A 39 -23.57 28.73 -18.40
N GLY A 40 -23.35 27.45 -18.10
CA GLY A 40 -22.82 26.99 -16.82
C GLY A 40 -21.33 27.32 -16.63
N GLU A 41 -20.81 27.00 -15.44
CA GLU A 41 -19.38 27.15 -15.12
C GLU A 41 -18.52 26.32 -16.08
N ALA A 42 -17.39 26.90 -16.50
CA ALA A 42 -16.45 26.24 -17.39
C ALA A 42 -15.68 25.14 -16.65
N HIS A 43 -15.64 23.95 -17.25
CA HIS A 43 -14.82 22.84 -16.78
C HIS A 43 -13.34 23.21 -16.76
N GLN A 44 -12.65 22.75 -15.72
CA GLN A 44 -11.21 22.84 -15.61
C GLN A 44 -10.58 21.55 -16.09
N TYR A 45 -9.85 21.62 -17.21
CA TYR A 45 -9.10 20.49 -17.71
C TYR A 45 -7.64 20.56 -17.28
N THR A 46 -7.11 19.41 -16.87
CA THR A 46 -5.68 19.20 -16.56
C THR A 46 -5.24 17.87 -17.15
N VAL A 47 -3.93 17.61 -17.14
CA VAL A 47 -3.36 16.36 -17.66
C VAL A 47 -2.42 15.74 -16.62
N LYS A 48 -2.31 14.42 -16.64
CA LYS A 48 -1.32 13.66 -15.85
C LYS A 48 -0.73 12.52 -16.68
N GLU A 49 0.53 12.18 -16.46
CA GLU A 49 1.12 10.96 -16.99
C GLU A 49 0.53 9.74 -16.31
N VAL A 50 0.16 8.75 -17.12
CA VAL A 50 -0.40 7.49 -16.65
C VAL A 50 0.69 6.70 -15.94
N GLY A 51 0.40 6.28 -14.71
CA GLY A 51 1.33 5.52 -13.87
C GLY A 51 2.23 6.38 -12.99
N GLU A 52 2.06 7.71 -13.00
CA GLU A 52 2.75 8.55 -12.01
C GLU A 52 2.20 8.34 -10.59
N ILE A 53 3.09 8.46 -9.61
CA ILE A 53 2.76 8.42 -8.18
C ILE A 53 3.49 9.56 -7.49
N LEU A 54 2.73 10.46 -6.84
CA LEU A 54 3.26 11.63 -6.13
C LEU A 54 4.23 12.47 -6.98
N ASN A 55 3.90 12.70 -8.26
CA ASN A 55 4.74 13.37 -9.26
C ASN A 55 6.08 12.64 -9.55
N ASN A 56 6.07 11.31 -9.51
CA ASN A 56 7.20 10.47 -9.89
C ASN A 56 6.74 9.36 -10.81
N ILE A 57 7.56 9.01 -11.79
CA ILE A 57 7.27 7.93 -12.73
C ILE A 57 8.54 7.15 -13.02
N GLN A 58 8.40 5.84 -13.21
CA GLN A 58 9.49 4.99 -13.68
C GLN A 58 9.33 4.73 -15.18
N VAL A 59 10.34 5.12 -15.96
CA VAL A 59 10.39 4.91 -17.41
C VAL A 59 11.67 4.14 -17.73
N THR A 60 11.54 2.95 -18.30
CA THR A 60 12.68 2.09 -18.68
C THR A 60 13.68 1.88 -17.53
N GLY A 61 13.16 1.60 -16.33
CA GLY A 61 13.97 1.34 -15.14
C GLY A 61 14.58 2.59 -14.46
N LYS A 62 14.45 3.77 -15.07
CA LYS A 62 14.92 5.04 -14.50
C LYS A 62 13.76 5.82 -13.88
N TRP A 63 14.04 6.54 -12.80
CA TRP A 63 13.05 7.37 -12.13
C TRP A 63 13.11 8.81 -12.64
N TYR A 64 11.94 9.40 -12.79
CA TYR A 64 11.77 10.79 -13.20
C TYR A 64 10.85 11.50 -12.21
N GLY A 65 11.16 12.74 -11.88
CA GLY A 65 10.17 13.67 -11.33
C GLY A 65 9.35 14.24 -12.48
N VAL A 66 8.03 14.17 -12.35
CA VAL A 66 7.08 14.70 -13.33
C VAL A 66 6.67 16.11 -12.92
N GLY A 67 6.73 17.05 -13.86
CA GLY A 67 6.30 18.43 -13.66
C GLY A 67 5.31 18.86 -14.74
N TYR A 68 4.31 19.63 -14.35
CA TYR A 68 3.26 20.15 -15.23
C TYR A 68 3.31 21.68 -15.26
N ALA A 69 3.22 22.25 -16.46
CA ALA A 69 3.13 23.69 -16.67
C ALA A 69 2.12 24.00 -17.80
N GLY A 70 1.73 25.27 -17.90
CA GLY A 70 0.81 25.76 -18.93
C GLY A 70 -0.66 25.77 -18.49
N SER A 71 -1.56 25.87 -19.46
CA SER A 71 -3.01 26.04 -19.22
C SER A 71 -3.84 25.55 -20.41
N MET A 72 -5.16 25.48 -20.27
CA MET A 72 -6.06 25.14 -21.38
C MET A 72 -5.93 26.09 -22.59
N LYS A 73 -5.55 27.34 -22.35
CA LYS A 73 -5.40 28.36 -23.40
C LYS A 73 -4.05 28.26 -24.11
N GLU A 74 -2.99 28.00 -23.36
CA GLU A 74 -1.61 28.02 -23.85
C GLU A 74 -1.09 26.62 -24.22
N GLY A 75 -1.85 25.57 -23.88
CA GLY A 75 -1.41 24.19 -23.91
C GLY A 75 -0.70 23.78 -22.61
N PHE A 76 -0.52 22.48 -22.44
CA PHE A 76 0.20 21.91 -21.30
C PHE A 76 1.58 21.41 -21.73
N THR A 77 2.57 21.62 -20.86
CA THR A 77 3.90 21.05 -20.99
C THR A 77 4.13 20.08 -19.83
N ILE A 78 4.55 18.86 -20.16
CA ILE A 78 4.93 17.82 -19.20
C ILE A 78 6.44 17.68 -19.25
N THR A 79 7.11 17.76 -18.09
CA THR A 79 8.56 17.65 -17.96
C THR A 79 8.92 16.45 -17.12
N ASN A 80 9.71 15.52 -17.68
CA ASN A 80 10.30 14.40 -16.96
C ASN A 80 11.77 14.69 -16.67
N LYS A 81 12.08 14.98 -15.40
CA LYS A 81 13.46 15.23 -14.94
C LYS A 81 14.02 13.96 -14.32
N GLU A 82 15.03 13.38 -14.96
CA GLU A 82 15.70 12.17 -14.46
C GLU A 82 16.20 12.42 -13.04
N LYS A 83 15.83 11.51 -12.13
CA LYS A 83 16.35 11.44 -10.78
C LYS A 83 17.48 10.42 -10.78
N THR A 84 18.55 10.72 -10.06
CA THR A 84 19.55 9.73 -9.65
C THR A 84 19.18 9.30 -8.23
N PRO A 85 18.33 8.28 -8.03
CA PRO A 85 17.88 7.95 -6.69
C PRO A 85 19.04 7.31 -5.94
N TRP A 86 19.37 7.83 -4.76
CA TRP A 86 20.26 7.12 -3.82
C TRP A 86 19.49 5.99 -3.08
N ALA A 87 18.15 6.00 -3.15
CA ALA A 87 17.27 4.97 -2.61
C ALA A 87 16.13 4.62 -3.60
N PRO A 88 15.71 3.34 -3.69
CA PRO A 88 14.58 2.93 -4.53
C PRO A 88 13.27 3.57 -4.04
N MET A 89 12.44 4.06 -4.97
CA MET A 89 11.08 4.54 -4.66
C MET A 89 10.08 3.38 -4.55
N ILE A 90 10.30 2.52 -3.56
CA ILE A 90 9.41 1.40 -3.19
C ILE A 90 8.63 1.74 -1.93
N PRO A 91 7.46 1.11 -1.67
CA PRO A 91 6.74 1.30 -0.42
C PRO A 91 7.67 1.06 0.78
N PRO A 92 7.63 1.92 1.82
CA PRO A 92 8.38 1.66 3.03
C PRO A 92 7.92 0.34 3.64
N THR A 93 8.80 -0.31 4.40
CA THR A 93 8.49 -1.54 5.12
C THR A 93 8.43 -1.30 6.62
N ARG A 94 7.71 -2.15 7.35
CA ARG A 94 7.69 -2.19 8.81
C ARG A 94 7.80 -3.64 9.31
N ASP A 95 8.08 -3.79 10.60
CA ASP A 95 8.13 -5.10 11.25
C ASP A 95 6.96 -5.25 12.22
N VAL A 96 6.42 -6.46 12.32
CA VAL A 96 5.40 -6.84 13.32
C VAL A 96 6.04 -7.79 14.32
N LYS A 97 6.15 -7.34 15.57
CA LYS A 97 6.68 -8.14 16.68
C LYS A 97 5.54 -8.81 17.43
N VAL A 98 5.74 -10.07 17.79
CA VAL A 98 4.78 -10.89 18.53
C VAL A 98 5.44 -11.33 19.82
N THR A 99 4.70 -11.21 20.92
CA THR A 99 5.05 -11.77 22.22
C THR A 99 3.88 -12.60 22.71
N LYS A 100 4.12 -13.84 23.13
CA LYS A 100 3.10 -14.68 23.77
C LYS A 100 3.24 -14.61 25.29
N GLU A 101 2.13 -14.35 25.95
CA GLU A 101 2.01 -14.45 27.40
C GLU A 101 1.02 -15.55 27.77
N TRP A 102 1.27 -16.18 28.91
CA TRP A 102 0.41 -17.20 29.49
C TRP A 102 -0.14 -16.68 30.81
N GLN A 103 -1.47 -16.66 30.94
CA GLN A 103 -2.15 -16.18 32.13
C GLN A 103 -3.21 -17.18 32.60
N ASP A 104 -3.47 -17.22 33.90
CA ASP A 104 -4.63 -17.91 34.48
C ASP A 104 -5.93 -17.10 34.30
N SER A 105 -7.04 -17.61 34.82
CA SER A 105 -8.35 -16.95 34.73
C SER A 105 -8.43 -15.62 35.49
N ASP A 106 -7.53 -15.40 36.45
CA ASP A 106 -7.46 -14.17 37.24
C ASP A 106 -6.48 -13.16 36.61
N GLY A 107 -5.85 -13.51 35.48
CA GLY A 107 -4.88 -12.67 34.76
C GLY A 107 -3.45 -12.76 35.28
N ASN A 108 -3.15 -13.68 36.20
CA ASN A 108 -1.78 -13.85 36.70
C ASN A 108 -0.94 -14.63 35.71
N LYS A 109 0.32 -14.25 35.54
CA LYS A 109 1.27 -14.97 34.69
C LYS A 109 1.49 -16.39 35.20
N ILE A 110 1.39 -17.37 34.30
CA ILE A 110 1.66 -18.78 34.57
C ILE A 110 2.76 -19.33 33.66
N ASP A 111 3.25 -20.52 33.98
CA ASP A 111 4.11 -21.27 33.08
C ASP A 111 3.34 -21.75 31.84
N ALA A 112 4.05 -21.78 30.71
CA ALA A 112 3.50 -22.27 29.46
C ALA A 112 3.14 -23.77 29.57
N PRO A 113 1.96 -24.19 29.11
CA PRO A 113 1.53 -25.59 29.15
C PRO A 113 2.07 -26.45 27.99
N VAL A 114 2.78 -25.82 27.05
CA VAL A 114 3.32 -26.42 25.82
C VAL A 114 4.71 -25.86 25.54
N ASP A 115 5.50 -26.61 24.77
CA ASP A 115 6.86 -26.21 24.42
C ASP A 115 6.90 -25.11 23.34
N SER A 116 5.89 -25.09 22.45
CA SER A 116 5.77 -24.08 21.40
C SER A 116 4.32 -23.76 21.03
N VAL A 117 4.13 -22.59 20.42
CA VAL A 117 2.91 -22.24 19.66
C VAL A 117 3.31 -21.65 18.32
N THR A 118 2.44 -21.79 17.32
CA THR A 118 2.63 -21.19 16.00
C THR A 118 1.63 -20.06 15.81
N VAL A 119 2.10 -18.92 15.32
CA VAL A 119 1.26 -17.78 14.91
C VAL A 119 1.37 -17.55 13.41
N GLU A 120 0.27 -17.16 12.79
CA GLU A 120 0.19 -16.79 11.38
C GLU A 120 -0.09 -15.29 11.22
N LEU A 121 0.60 -14.66 10.27
CA LEU A 121 0.38 -13.27 9.89
C LEU A 121 -0.82 -13.17 8.95
N TYR A 122 -1.69 -12.21 9.23
CA TYR A 122 -2.81 -11.80 8.39
C TYR A 122 -2.56 -10.40 7.86
N LYS A 123 -2.94 -10.17 6.60
CA LYS A 123 -2.85 -8.90 5.90
C LYS A 123 -4.23 -8.52 5.39
N ASP A 124 -4.71 -7.36 5.80
CA ASP A 124 -6.04 -6.83 5.42
C ASP A 124 -7.17 -7.85 5.67
N GLY A 125 -7.05 -8.62 6.76
CA GLY A 125 -8.00 -9.66 7.15
C GLY A 125 -7.80 -11.03 6.46
N ALA A 126 -6.90 -11.14 5.48
CA ALA A 126 -6.59 -12.40 4.79
C ALA A 126 -5.32 -13.06 5.34
N ALA A 127 -5.32 -14.39 5.42
CA ALA A 127 -4.16 -15.17 5.81
C ALA A 127 -3.03 -15.02 4.78
N THR A 128 -1.79 -14.82 5.25
CA THR A 128 -0.63 -14.68 4.35
C THR A 128 0.11 -16.00 4.11
N GLY A 129 -0.14 -17.03 4.92
CA GLY A 129 0.65 -18.26 4.96
C GLY A 129 2.01 -18.11 5.64
N GLN A 130 2.39 -16.89 6.06
CA GLN A 130 3.61 -16.68 6.83
C GLN A 130 3.35 -17.04 8.29
N VAL A 131 4.15 -17.95 8.82
CA VAL A 131 4.05 -18.42 10.20
C VAL A 131 5.35 -18.19 10.96
N GLN A 132 5.23 -17.98 12.27
CA GLN A 132 6.36 -17.97 13.20
C GLN A 132 6.08 -18.86 14.40
N GLU A 133 7.13 -19.52 14.88
CA GLU A 133 7.07 -20.33 16.09
C GLU A 133 7.57 -19.53 17.30
N LEU A 134 6.82 -19.61 18.39
CA LEU A 134 7.12 -19.00 19.69
C LEU A 134 7.42 -20.14 20.65
N THR A 135 8.57 -20.09 21.31
CA THR A 135 9.06 -21.13 22.22
C THR A 135 9.63 -20.51 23.48
N LYS A 136 9.87 -21.30 24.52
CA LYS A 136 10.57 -20.81 25.71
C LYS A 136 11.97 -20.28 25.40
N ASP A 137 12.69 -20.91 24.47
CA ASP A 137 14.06 -20.56 24.10
C ASP A 137 14.16 -19.20 23.42
N ASN A 138 13.15 -18.82 22.63
CA ASN A 138 13.06 -17.47 22.04
C ASN A 138 12.32 -16.46 22.93
N ASN A 139 12.18 -16.77 24.22
CA ASN A 139 11.44 -15.98 25.21
C ASN A 139 9.99 -15.71 24.80
N TRP A 140 9.38 -16.62 24.05
CA TRP A 140 8.04 -16.48 23.49
C TRP A 140 7.89 -15.23 22.62
N THR A 141 8.90 -14.92 21.81
CA THR A 141 8.93 -13.76 20.91
C THR A 141 9.33 -14.12 19.48
N ALA A 142 8.73 -13.42 18.50
CA ALA A 142 9.07 -13.53 17.08
C ALA A 142 8.80 -12.22 16.34
N SER A 143 9.34 -12.07 15.13
CA SER A 143 9.09 -10.94 14.23
C SER A 143 8.70 -11.41 12.83
N PHE A 144 7.79 -10.68 12.20
CA PHE A 144 7.58 -10.65 10.76
C PHE A 144 8.21 -9.36 10.23
N GLU A 145 9.27 -9.48 9.44
CA GLU A 145 10.10 -8.34 9.04
C GLU A 145 9.84 -7.91 7.61
N GLN A 146 10.21 -6.65 7.29
CA GLN A 146 10.17 -6.11 5.94
C GLN A 146 8.77 -6.16 5.28
N LEU A 147 7.71 -6.04 6.08
CA LEU A 147 6.34 -6.05 5.58
C LEU A 147 6.04 -4.72 4.89
N PRO A 148 5.58 -4.70 3.62
CA PRO A 148 5.28 -3.47 2.93
C PRO A 148 4.16 -2.72 3.66
N VAL A 149 4.36 -1.43 3.89
CA VAL A 149 3.38 -0.54 4.52
C VAL A 149 2.13 -0.42 3.65
N SER A 150 2.28 -0.42 2.33
CA SER A 150 1.20 -0.25 1.36
C SER A 150 1.53 -1.00 0.06
N ALA A 151 0.53 -1.24 -0.79
CA ALA A 151 0.74 -1.94 -2.06
C ALA A 151 1.53 -1.09 -3.07
N THR A 152 1.37 0.23 -2.99
CA THR A 152 2.04 1.23 -3.83
C THR A 152 2.64 2.33 -2.98
N LEU A 153 3.64 3.05 -3.50
CA LEU A 153 4.25 4.15 -2.78
C LEU A 153 3.21 5.23 -2.45
N GLY A 154 3.04 5.57 -1.17
CA GLY A 154 2.02 6.53 -0.75
C GLY A 154 0.57 6.06 -0.87
N GLY A 155 0.35 4.76 -1.15
CA GLY A 155 -0.97 4.14 -1.11
C GLY A 155 -1.47 3.93 0.33
N GLU A 156 -2.70 3.45 0.47
CA GLU A 156 -3.27 3.15 1.79
C GLU A 156 -2.45 2.10 2.54
N ALA A 157 -2.35 2.29 3.85
CA ALA A 157 -1.56 1.42 4.71
C ALA A 157 -2.28 0.08 4.96
N HIS A 158 -1.57 -1.02 4.73
CA HIS A 158 -1.99 -2.37 5.08
C HIS A 158 -2.18 -2.52 6.58
N GLN A 159 -3.21 -3.29 6.95
CA GLN A 159 -3.48 -3.71 8.32
C GLN A 159 -2.95 -5.13 8.52
N TYR A 160 -1.92 -5.28 9.36
CA TYR A 160 -1.35 -6.56 9.72
C TYR A 160 -1.82 -7.03 11.10
N THR A 161 -2.38 -8.23 11.18
CA THR A 161 -2.75 -8.87 12.44
C THR A 161 -2.10 -10.24 12.54
N VAL A 162 -2.13 -10.85 13.71
CA VAL A 162 -1.64 -12.21 13.91
C VAL A 162 -2.73 -13.07 14.51
N LYS A 163 -2.71 -14.37 14.22
CA LYS A 163 -3.56 -15.36 14.90
C LYS A 163 -2.77 -16.61 15.27
N GLU A 164 -3.11 -17.24 16.38
CA GLU A 164 -2.60 -18.56 16.73
C GLU A 164 -3.17 -19.62 15.78
N VAL A 165 -2.29 -20.45 15.23
CA VAL A 165 -2.67 -21.54 14.34
C VAL A 165 -3.43 -22.60 15.14
N GLY A 166 -4.60 -23.01 14.64
CA GLY A 166 -5.47 -23.98 15.31
C GLY A 166 -6.47 -23.35 16.28
N GLU A 167 -6.46 -22.03 16.44
CA GLU A 167 -7.52 -21.33 17.17
C GLU A 167 -8.86 -21.43 16.43
N THR A 168 -9.95 -21.58 17.17
CA THR A 168 -11.32 -21.44 16.69
C THR A 168 -12.10 -20.55 17.66
N SER A 169 -12.67 -19.45 17.17
CA SER A 169 -13.51 -18.53 17.96
C SER A 169 -12.87 -18.07 19.27
N ASN A 170 -11.63 -17.55 19.22
CA ASN A 170 -10.86 -17.10 20.39
C ASN A 170 -10.61 -18.21 21.43
N SER A 171 -10.61 -19.47 21.00
CA SER A 171 -10.32 -20.62 21.85
C SER A 171 -9.33 -21.56 21.16
N ILE A 172 -8.43 -22.16 21.92
CA ILE A 172 -7.45 -23.14 21.40
C ILE A 172 -7.29 -24.30 22.37
N LEU A 173 -7.15 -25.51 21.84
CA LEU A 173 -6.93 -26.74 22.61
C LEU A 173 -5.43 -27.04 22.65
N LEU A 174 -4.84 -27.00 23.84
CA LEU A 174 -3.41 -27.24 24.04
C LEU A 174 -3.21 -28.21 25.20
N ALA A 175 -2.38 -29.24 25.00
CA ALA A 175 -2.13 -30.28 25.99
C ALA A 175 -3.42 -30.87 26.62
N GLY A 176 -4.50 -30.97 25.84
CA GLY A 176 -5.80 -31.50 26.30
C GLY A 176 -6.67 -30.52 27.11
N LYS A 177 -6.28 -29.24 27.24
CA LYS A 177 -7.05 -28.20 27.93
C LYS A 177 -7.38 -27.04 26.99
N TRP A 178 -8.57 -26.46 27.15
CA TRP A 178 -8.99 -25.28 26.41
C TRP A 178 -8.45 -24.00 27.05
N TYR A 179 -7.96 -23.11 26.21
CA TYR A 179 -7.49 -21.77 26.57
C TYR A 179 -8.23 -20.73 25.74
N GLY A 180 -8.56 -19.60 26.38
CA GLY A 180 -8.98 -18.40 25.66
C GLY A 180 -7.79 -17.74 24.98
N VAL A 181 -7.98 -17.25 23.75
CA VAL A 181 -6.98 -16.50 22.99
C VAL A 181 -7.41 -15.04 22.92
N GLY A 182 -6.51 -14.15 23.31
CA GLY A 182 -6.70 -12.71 23.29
C GLY A 182 -5.57 -12.02 22.56
N TYR A 183 -5.90 -10.97 21.80
CA TYR A 183 -4.94 -10.16 21.08
C TYR A 183 -4.96 -8.75 21.64
N ALA A 184 -3.79 -8.24 22.02
CA ALA A 184 -3.62 -6.90 22.56
C ALA A 184 -2.48 -6.18 21.84
N GLY A 185 -2.57 -4.85 21.79
CA GLY A 185 -1.60 -3.98 21.14
C GLY A 185 -2.20 -3.22 19.97
N SER A 186 -1.57 -2.10 19.62
CA SER A 186 -1.85 -1.36 18.39
C SER A 186 -0.67 -1.52 17.44
N MET A 187 -0.98 -1.75 16.16
CA MET A 187 0.00 -1.46 15.12
C MET A 187 0.33 0.03 15.19
N LYS A 188 1.59 0.36 15.49
CA LYS A 188 2.10 1.71 15.32
C LYS A 188 2.60 1.91 13.88
#